data_AF-A0A2E0TK53-F1
#
_entry.id   AF-A0A2E0TK53-F1
#
_cell.length_a   1.000
_cell.length_b   1.000
_cell.length_c   1.000
_cell.angle_alpha   90.00
_cell.angle_beta   90.00
_cell.angle_gamma   90.00
#
_symmetry.space_group_name_H-M   'P 1'
#
loop_
_entity.id
_entity.type
_entity.pdbx_description
1 polymer ?
#
loop_
_entity_poly.entity_id
_entity_poly.type
_entity_poly.pdbx_seq_one_letter_code
_entity_poly.pdbx_strand_id
1 'polypeptide(L)'
;MSCAHRFFSTLCSFSLLLAACGDGGNPGSEPPSDGGVAGTTARLEGSVTRSAMPTAGGDGDVYIALFDRDPVLDAEGAVAVGSGFLEDADLSADGAAVPYAIEDIPVRPEPYFVIAFMDDNDNVDPEDMENAGPDSGDLLSLRGLASVSVTLDAPGEHALDIDLNSVLP
;
A
#
# COMPACT_ATOMS: atom_id res chain seq x y z
N MET A 1 -11.93 9.69 -31.75
CA MET A 1 -11.27 8.41 -31.39
C MET A 1 -9.91 8.75 -30.80
N SER A 2 -9.57 8.00 -29.76
CA SER A 2 -8.75 8.35 -28.60
C SER A 2 -7.36 8.97 -28.87
N CYS A 3 -7.05 10.06 -28.16
CA CYS A 3 -5.69 10.52 -27.88
C CYS A 3 -5.39 10.21 -26.40
N ALA A 4 -4.88 9.01 -26.12
CA ALA A 4 -4.40 8.65 -24.78
C ALA A 4 -3.02 9.27 -24.55
N HIS A 5 -2.95 10.08 -23.50
CA HIS A 5 -1.77 10.82 -23.06
C HIS A 5 -0.84 9.93 -22.22
N ARG A 6 0.44 10.26 -22.32
CA ARG A 6 1.62 9.58 -21.77
C ARG A 6 1.78 9.89 -20.28
N PHE A 7 2.03 8.86 -19.47
CA PHE A 7 2.56 8.87 -18.10
C PHE A 7 3.43 7.59 -18.02
N PHE A 8 4.68 7.49 -17.59
CA PHE A 8 5.57 8.26 -16.74
C PHE A 8 6.96 8.35 -17.41
N SER A 9 7.58 9.52 -17.35
CA SER A 9 9.03 9.67 -17.53
C SER A 9 9.49 10.70 -16.54
N THR A 10 10.24 10.26 -15.53
CA THR A 10 11.46 10.90 -15.00
C THR A 10 11.97 10.05 -13.84
N LEU A 11 12.91 9.15 -14.15
CA LEU A 11 13.83 8.59 -13.17
C LEU A 11 14.82 9.70 -12.79
N CYS A 12 14.68 10.25 -11.59
CA CYS A 12 15.72 11.11 -11.02
C CYS A 12 16.81 10.21 -10.43
N SER A 13 17.79 9.86 -11.27
CA SER A 13 19.05 9.25 -10.86
C SER A 13 19.94 10.34 -10.27
N PHE A 14 20.19 10.32 -8.97
CA PHE A 14 21.23 11.15 -8.34
C PHE A 14 22.41 10.26 -7.94
N SER A 15 23.35 10.13 -8.88
CA SER A 15 24.72 9.69 -8.60
C SER A 15 25.42 10.76 -7.76
N LEU A 16 25.62 10.48 -6.46
CA LEU A 16 26.52 11.27 -5.63
C LEU A 16 27.93 10.69 -5.71
N LEU A 17 28.71 11.15 -6.68
CA LEU A 17 30.16 10.92 -6.74
C LEU A 17 30.85 12.21 -6.31
N LEU A 18 31.30 12.28 -5.05
CA LEU A 18 32.28 13.27 -4.63
C LEU A 18 33.34 12.61 -3.76
N ALA A 19 34.39 12.13 -4.42
CA ALA A 19 35.66 11.82 -3.79
C ALA A 19 36.43 13.14 -3.57
N ALA A 20 36.70 13.48 -2.32
CA ALA A 20 37.66 14.53 -1.95
C ALA A 20 38.75 13.91 -1.07
N CYS A 21 39.99 14.21 -1.45
CA CYS A 21 41.25 13.75 -0.88
C CYS A 21 41.34 13.89 0.65
N GLY A 22 42.04 12.93 1.28
CA GLY A 22 42.49 13.07 2.66
C GLY A 22 43.66 14.03 2.81
N ASP A 23 43.72 14.71 3.95
CA ASP A 23 44.96 15.01 4.69
C ASP A 23 44.64 15.49 6.12
N GLY A 24 45.49 15.13 7.09
CA GLY A 24 45.71 15.86 8.36
C GLY A 24 44.66 15.74 9.49
N GLY A 25 45.06 15.17 10.63
CA GLY A 25 44.18 14.83 11.75
C GLY A 25 43.77 15.92 12.74
N ASN A 26 42.77 15.56 13.56
CA ASN A 26 42.48 16.11 14.90
C ASN A 26 41.58 15.10 15.67
N PRO A 27 41.90 14.66 16.91
CA PRO A 27 41.02 13.82 17.71
C PRO A 27 40.08 14.71 18.54
N GLY A 28 38.99 15.13 17.94
CA GLY A 28 37.85 15.74 18.62
C GLY A 28 36.61 14.93 18.27
N SER A 29 36.42 13.81 18.98
CA SER A 29 35.32 12.88 18.78
C SER A 29 34.00 13.48 19.27
N GLU A 30 33.29 14.16 18.37
CA GLU A 30 31.84 14.07 18.33
C GLU A 30 31.51 13.43 16.97
N PRO A 31 30.84 12.27 16.92
CA PRO A 31 30.37 11.76 15.65
C PRO A 31 29.44 12.84 15.05
N PRO A 32 29.52 13.12 13.74
CA PRO A 32 28.46 13.89 13.11
C PRO A 32 27.17 13.15 13.46
N SER A 33 26.26 13.86 14.14
CA SER A 33 24.87 13.42 14.17
C SER A 33 24.47 13.38 12.71
N ASP A 34 24.39 12.18 12.14
CA ASP A 34 23.74 11.96 10.87
C ASP A 34 22.38 12.63 11.02
N GLY A 35 22.25 13.78 10.38
CA GLY A 35 20.97 14.44 10.21
C GLY A 35 20.13 13.51 9.37
N GLY A 36 19.55 12.50 10.03
CA GLY A 36 18.44 11.74 9.51
C GLY A 36 17.43 12.80 9.13
N VAL A 37 17.20 12.94 7.83
CA VAL A 37 16.08 13.71 7.31
C VAL A 37 14.90 13.24 8.13
N ALA A 38 14.33 14.12 8.96
CA ALA A 38 13.10 13.80 9.67
C ALA A 38 12.16 13.26 8.59
N GLY A 39 11.79 11.98 8.69
CA GLY A 39 11.16 11.27 7.59
C GLY A 39 10.00 12.09 7.08
N THR A 40 9.81 12.19 5.78
CA THR A 40 8.59 12.79 5.21
C THR A 40 7.57 11.71 4.86
N THR A 41 7.86 10.47 5.26
CA THR A 41 7.11 9.28 4.91
C THR A 41 6.71 8.50 6.15
N ALA A 42 5.56 7.84 6.04
CA ALA A 42 5.01 6.89 6.96
C ALA A 42 5.07 5.49 6.35
N ARG A 43 5.00 4.49 7.24
CA ARG A 43 4.80 3.08 6.94
C ARG A 43 3.45 2.67 7.52
N LEU A 44 2.62 2.00 6.72
CA LEU A 44 1.36 1.42 7.17
C LEU A 44 1.50 -0.10 7.25
N GLU A 45 1.23 -0.69 8.40
CA GLU A 45 1.32 -2.13 8.60
C GLU A 45 0.16 -2.67 9.44
N GLY A 46 -0.03 -3.98 9.39
CA GLY A 46 -1.05 -4.66 10.16
C GLY A 46 -1.29 -6.06 9.65
N SER A 47 -2.51 -6.55 9.85
CA SER A 47 -2.94 -7.86 9.35
C SER A 47 -4.16 -7.76 8.46
N VAL A 48 -4.19 -8.60 7.42
CA VAL A 48 -5.41 -8.89 6.65
C VAL A 48 -6.07 -10.10 7.29
N THR A 49 -7.35 -9.97 7.57
CA THR A 49 -8.25 -11.00 8.09
C THR A 49 -9.53 -11.03 7.26
N ARG A 50 -10.42 -11.98 7.54
CA ARG A 50 -11.76 -12.02 6.93
C ARG A 50 -12.86 -12.24 7.97
N SER A 51 -13.98 -11.57 7.74
CA SER A 51 -15.26 -11.83 8.40
C SER A 51 -16.33 -12.30 7.41
N ALA A 52 -16.14 -12.04 6.11
CA ALA A 52 -16.90 -12.69 5.05
C ALA A 52 -16.45 -14.15 4.88
N MET A 53 -17.38 -15.00 4.43
CA MET A 53 -17.08 -16.38 4.08
C MET A 53 -16.54 -16.41 2.64
N PRO A 54 -15.36 -16.99 2.39
CA PRO A 54 -14.82 -17.15 1.04
C PRO A 54 -15.76 -17.99 0.17
N THR A 55 -15.79 -17.68 -1.13
CA THR A 55 -16.61 -18.45 -2.07
C THR A 55 -15.82 -19.53 -2.78
N ALA A 56 -14.49 -19.36 -2.91
CA ALA A 56 -13.63 -20.26 -3.64
C ALA A 56 -12.52 -20.93 -2.81
N GLY A 57 -12.48 -20.67 -1.49
CA GLY A 57 -11.63 -21.44 -0.56
C GLY A 57 -10.96 -20.57 0.49
N GLY A 58 -10.77 -19.29 0.16
CA GLY A 58 -10.06 -18.34 1.01
C GLY A 58 -8.55 -18.52 0.96
N ASP A 59 -8.02 -19.13 -0.10
CA ASP A 59 -6.61 -19.11 -0.47
C ASP A 59 -6.46 -18.39 -1.81
N GLY A 60 -5.46 -17.52 -1.96
CA GLY A 60 -5.27 -16.70 -3.15
C GLY A 60 -4.54 -15.39 -2.88
N ASP A 61 -4.44 -14.54 -3.89
CA ASP A 61 -3.69 -13.30 -3.82
C ASP A 61 -4.48 -12.18 -3.15
N VAL A 62 -3.81 -11.38 -2.32
CA VAL A 62 -4.42 -10.18 -1.70
C VAL A 62 -3.76 -8.92 -2.22
N TYR A 63 -4.59 -8.04 -2.77
CA TYR A 63 -4.19 -6.74 -3.28
C TYR A 63 -4.65 -5.66 -2.30
N ILE A 64 -3.74 -4.76 -1.92
CA ILE A 64 -4.00 -3.64 -1.01
C ILE A 64 -3.60 -2.36 -1.74
N ALA A 65 -4.50 -1.39 -1.80
CA ALA A 65 -4.26 -0.11 -2.43
C ALA A 65 -4.62 1.04 -1.49
N LEU A 66 -3.73 2.03 -1.42
CA LEU A 66 -3.89 3.23 -0.62
C LEU A 66 -4.13 4.43 -1.55
N PHE A 67 -5.20 5.18 -1.32
CA PHE A 67 -5.62 6.29 -2.15
C PHE A 67 -5.65 7.62 -1.38
N ASP A 68 -5.36 8.70 -2.09
CA ASP A 68 -5.40 10.08 -1.58
C ASP A 68 -6.83 10.61 -1.33
N ARG A 69 -7.86 9.93 -1.83
CA ARG A 69 -9.29 10.24 -1.73
C ARG A 69 -10.05 8.92 -1.79
N ASP A 70 -11.32 8.92 -1.40
CA ASP A 70 -12.12 7.69 -1.39
C ASP A 70 -12.45 7.26 -2.83
N PRO A 71 -11.86 6.18 -3.36
CA PRO A 71 -12.12 5.72 -4.72
C PRO A 71 -13.55 5.17 -4.89
N VAL A 72 -14.26 4.81 -3.81
CA VAL A 72 -15.66 4.36 -3.87
C VAL A 72 -16.60 5.53 -4.14
N LEU A 73 -16.27 6.72 -3.64
CA LEU A 73 -17.11 7.92 -3.75
C LEU A 73 -16.63 8.90 -4.83
N ASP A 74 -15.34 8.90 -5.17
CA ASP A 74 -14.69 9.77 -6.17
C ASP A 74 -13.67 8.98 -7.00
N ALA A 75 -14.16 8.01 -7.78
CA ALA A 75 -13.29 7.12 -8.57
C ALA A 75 -12.41 7.85 -9.60
N GLU A 76 -12.90 8.94 -10.20
CA GLU A 76 -12.12 9.71 -11.19
C GLU A 76 -11.08 10.63 -10.54
N GLY A 77 -11.34 11.06 -9.30
CA GLY A 77 -10.45 11.92 -8.56
C GLY A 77 -9.38 11.15 -7.78
N ALA A 78 -9.71 9.98 -7.22
CA ALA A 78 -8.81 9.24 -6.33
C ALA A 78 -7.54 8.78 -7.04
N VAL A 79 -6.39 9.04 -6.40
CA VAL A 79 -5.06 8.65 -6.89
C VAL A 79 -4.44 7.65 -5.93
N ALA A 80 -4.00 6.51 -6.46
CA ALA A 80 -3.23 5.54 -5.70
C ALA A 80 -1.86 6.13 -5.33
N VAL A 81 -1.52 6.08 -4.04
CA VAL A 81 -0.27 6.62 -3.47
C VAL A 81 0.66 5.54 -2.91
N GLY A 82 0.15 4.31 -2.78
CA GLY A 82 0.89 3.16 -2.30
C GLY A 82 0.07 1.89 -2.50
N SER A 83 0.76 0.76 -2.49
CA SER A 83 0.14 -0.56 -2.62
C SER A 83 0.90 -1.61 -1.83
N GLY A 84 0.20 -2.68 -1.50
CA GLY A 84 0.74 -3.92 -0.94
C GLY A 84 0.19 -5.10 -1.73
N PHE A 85 0.97 -6.18 -1.78
CA PHE A 85 0.61 -7.42 -2.45
C PHE A 85 1.05 -8.59 -1.56
N LEU A 86 0.13 -9.51 -1.30
CA LEU A 86 0.40 -10.75 -0.57
C LEU A 86 0.11 -11.91 -1.51
N GLU A 87 1.18 -12.53 -2.01
CA GLU A 87 1.11 -13.72 -2.85
C GLU A 87 0.68 -14.92 -2.02
N ASP A 88 -0.21 -15.76 -2.56
CA ASP A 88 -0.63 -17.03 -1.94
C ASP A 88 -1.11 -16.88 -0.48
N ALA A 89 -1.87 -15.83 -0.17
CA ALA A 89 -2.39 -15.60 1.17
C ALA A 89 -3.43 -16.68 1.54
N ASP A 90 -3.20 -17.39 2.64
CA ASP A 90 -4.15 -18.39 3.17
C ASP A 90 -4.98 -17.79 4.30
N LEU A 91 -6.21 -17.44 3.96
CA LEU A 91 -7.27 -17.03 4.88
C LEU A 91 -8.36 -18.12 5.00
N SER A 92 -8.12 -19.36 4.57
CA SER A 92 -9.14 -20.42 4.55
C SER A 92 -9.66 -20.75 5.95
N ALA A 93 -8.79 -20.71 6.97
CA ALA A 93 -9.15 -20.96 8.36
C ALA A 93 -9.79 -19.75 9.04
N ASP A 94 -10.81 -19.98 9.88
CA ASP A 94 -11.41 -18.92 10.68
C ASP A 94 -10.38 -18.31 11.64
N GLY A 95 -10.27 -16.98 11.62
CA GLY A 95 -9.29 -16.23 12.40
C GLY A 95 -7.86 -16.27 11.84
N ALA A 96 -7.65 -16.78 10.62
CA ALA A 96 -6.41 -16.59 9.89
C ALA A 96 -6.12 -15.09 9.73
N ALA A 97 -4.83 -14.74 9.82
CA ALA A 97 -4.34 -13.38 9.74
C ALA A 97 -3.00 -13.37 9.01
N VAL A 98 -2.91 -12.61 7.93
CA VAL A 98 -1.70 -12.49 7.11
C VAL A 98 -1.12 -11.08 7.26
N PRO A 99 0.14 -10.93 7.69
CA PRO A 99 0.74 -9.61 7.91
C PRO A 99 1.01 -8.89 6.58
N TYR A 100 0.87 -7.56 6.59
CA TYR A 100 1.20 -6.70 5.44
C TYR A 100 1.94 -5.44 5.87
N ALA A 101 2.63 -4.81 4.92
CA ALA A 101 3.23 -3.48 5.08
C ALA A 101 3.22 -2.70 3.75
N ILE A 102 3.03 -1.39 3.83
CA ILE A 102 3.17 -0.43 2.73
C ILE A 102 4.14 0.66 3.19
N GLU A 103 5.20 0.89 2.41
CA GLU A 103 6.30 1.82 2.72
C GLU A 103 6.15 3.16 1.98
N ASP A 104 6.98 4.12 2.40
CA ASP A 104 7.23 5.38 1.67
C ASP A 104 5.98 6.23 1.41
N ILE A 105 4.97 6.11 2.27
CA ILE A 105 3.71 6.83 2.13
C ILE A 105 3.91 8.29 2.55
N PRO A 106 3.62 9.29 1.70
CA PRO A 106 3.75 10.69 2.10
C PRO A 106 2.89 11.00 3.34
N VAL A 107 3.42 11.78 4.28
CA VAL A 107 2.62 12.23 5.43
C VAL A 107 1.73 13.41 5.04
N ARG A 108 0.48 13.42 5.51
CA ARG A 108 -0.44 14.54 5.32
C ARG A 108 -1.57 14.54 6.37
N PRO A 109 -2.19 15.71 6.65
CA PRO A 109 -3.26 15.79 7.64
C PRO A 109 -4.60 15.20 7.17
N GLU A 110 -4.84 15.14 5.85
CA GLU A 110 -6.06 14.53 5.30
C GLU A 110 -5.97 12.99 5.29
N PRO A 111 -7.09 12.27 5.52
CA PRO A 111 -7.07 10.82 5.54
C PRO A 111 -6.70 10.22 4.18
N TYR A 112 -6.01 9.09 4.22
CA TYR A 112 -5.91 8.14 3.12
C TYR A 112 -7.02 7.10 3.20
N PHE A 113 -7.30 6.45 2.08
CA PHE A 113 -8.34 5.44 1.93
C PHE A 113 -7.73 4.13 1.46
N VAL A 114 -8.01 3.05 2.17
CA VAL A 114 -7.51 1.70 1.90
C VAL A 114 -8.63 0.88 1.29
N ILE A 115 -8.35 0.30 0.13
CA ILE A 115 -9.10 -0.83 -0.42
C ILE A 115 -8.20 -2.05 -0.35
N ALA A 116 -8.79 -3.17 0.02
CA ALA A 116 -8.15 -4.46 -0.14
C ALA A 116 -9.16 -5.47 -0.68
N PHE A 117 -8.70 -6.33 -1.58
CA PHE A 117 -9.48 -7.48 -2.03
C PHE A 117 -8.61 -8.73 -2.12
N MET A 118 -9.26 -9.89 -2.03
CA MET A 118 -8.66 -11.19 -2.24
C MET A 118 -9.28 -11.82 -3.47
N ASP A 119 -8.42 -12.16 -4.44
CA ASP A 119 -8.77 -13.05 -5.53
C ASP A 119 -8.55 -14.48 -5.06
N ASP A 120 -9.61 -15.12 -4.56
CA ASP A 120 -9.59 -16.52 -4.15
C ASP A 120 -10.04 -17.47 -5.27
N ASN A 121 -10.25 -16.96 -6.49
CA ASN A 121 -10.78 -17.74 -7.61
C ASN A 121 -9.92 -17.68 -8.89
N ASP A 122 -8.72 -17.10 -8.80
CA ASP A 122 -7.69 -16.99 -9.84
C ASP A 122 -8.20 -16.27 -11.12
N ASN A 123 -9.07 -15.27 -10.96
CA ASN A 123 -9.62 -14.48 -12.06
C ASN A 123 -8.73 -13.30 -12.47
N VAL A 124 -7.89 -12.81 -11.56
CA VAL A 124 -6.97 -11.71 -11.80
C VAL A 124 -5.73 -12.28 -12.49
N ASP A 125 -5.34 -11.66 -13.60
CA ASP A 125 -4.06 -11.97 -14.22
C ASP A 125 -2.93 -11.33 -13.38
N PRO A 126 -2.09 -12.12 -12.70
CA PRO A 126 -1.00 -11.58 -11.88
C PRO A 126 0.06 -10.86 -12.74
N GLU A 127 0.08 -11.09 -14.06
CA GLU A 127 0.95 -10.35 -14.99
C GLU A 127 0.39 -8.97 -15.38
N ASP A 128 -0.88 -8.68 -15.09
CA ASP A 128 -1.56 -7.41 -15.39
C ASP A 128 -2.06 -6.70 -14.12
N MET A 129 -1.16 -6.51 -13.15
CA MET A 129 -1.45 -5.81 -11.89
C MET A 129 -1.95 -4.36 -12.08
N GLU A 130 -1.68 -3.72 -13.23
CA GLU A 130 -2.14 -2.36 -13.53
C GLU A 130 -3.66 -2.32 -13.79
N ASN A 131 -4.25 -3.42 -14.23
CA ASN A 131 -5.69 -3.57 -14.46
C ASN A 131 -6.36 -4.54 -13.47
N ALA A 132 -5.59 -5.10 -12.52
CA ALA A 132 -6.12 -5.91 -11.44
C ALA A 132 -7.19 -5.11 -10.66
N GLY A 133 -8.37 -5.68 -10.57
CA GLY A 133 -9.50 -5.10 -9.88
C GLY A 133 -10.41 -6.21 -9.38
N PRO A 134 -11.17 -5.94 -8.31
CA PRO A 134 -11.96 -6.99 -7.70
C PRO A 134 -13.17 -7.33 -8.59
N ASP A 135 -13.49 -8.61 -8.70
CA ASP A 135 -14.64 -9.10 -9.47
C ASP A 135 -15.56 -10.03 -8.67
N SER A 136 -16.56 -10.61 -9.35
CA SER A 136 -17.63 -11.36 -8.71
C SER A 136 -17.10 -12.63 -8.05
N GLY A 137 -17.24 -12.72 -6.73
CA GLY A 137 -16.75 -13.84 -5.91
C GLY A 137 -15.63 -13.44 -4.97
N ASP A 138 -14.91 -12.36 -5.28
CA ASP A 138 -13.79 -11.87 -4.49
C ASP A 138 -14.24 -11.35 -3.13
N LEU A 139 -13.35 -11.49 -2.15
CA LEU A 139 -13.52 -10.87 -0.85
C LEU A 139 -13.01 -9.44 -0.90
N LEU A 140 -13.77 -8.50 -0.35
CA LEU A 140 -13.48 -7.06 -0.37
C LEU A 140 -13.57 -6.47 1.04
N SER A 141 -12.68 -5.55 1.36
CA SER A 141 -12.77 -4.72 2.56
C SER A 141 -13.55 -3.44 2.29
N LEU A 142 -14.69 -3.26 2.98
CA LEU A 142 -15.48 -2.03 2.93
C LEU A 142 -15.88 -1.59 4.34
N ARG A 143 -16.06 -0.28 4.55
CA ARG A 143 -16.69 0.28 5.75
C ARG A 143 -18.03 0.90 5.38
N GLY A 144 -19.08 0.07 5.33
CA GLY A 144 -20.40 0.49 4.88
C GLY A 144 -20.41 0.71 3.36
N LEU A 145 -20.51 1.96 2.93
CA LEU A 145 -20.46 2.35 1.50
C LEU A 145 -19.16 3.10 1.12
N ALA A 146 -18.15 3.04 1.97
CA ALA A 146 -16.91 3.78 1.83
C ALA A 146 -15.70 2.87 2.08
N SER A 147 -14.53 3.31 1.62
CA SER A 147 -13.26 2.64 1.92
C SER A 147 -12.91 2.78 3.41
N VAL A 148 -12.08 1.86 3.91
CA VAL A 148 -11.45 2.04 5.24
C VAL A 148 -10.52 3.26 5.14
N SER A 149 -10.42 4.09 6.19
CA SER A 149 -9.54 5.27 6.16
C SER A 149 -8.57 5.29 7.34
N VAL A 150 -7.42 5.91 7.10
CA VAL A 150 -6.33 6.10 8.05
C VAL A 150 -5.69 7.48 7.84
N THR A 151 -5.32 8.15 8.93
CA THR A 151 -4.59 9.43 8.87
C THR A 151 -3.13 9.18 9.19
N LEU A 152 -2.24 9.57 8.28
CA LEU A 152 -0.79 9.43 8.41
C LEU A 152 -0.17 10.83 8.46
N ASP A 153 -0.39 11.54 9.58
CA ASP A 153 -0.01 12.95 9.74
C ASP A 153 1.40 13.14 10.30
N ALA A 154 2.07 12.05 10.66
CA ALA A 154 3.43 12.03 11.17
C ALA A 154 4.24 10.88 10.57
N PRO A 155 5.57 11.04 10.48
CA PRO A 155 6.46 9.99 9.98
C PRO A 155 6.52 8.80 10.93
N GLY A 156 6.87 7.62 10.40
CA GLY A 156 7.05 6.40 11.19
C GLY A 156 5.97 5.35 10.93
N GLU A 157 5.88 4.37 11.84
CA GLU A 157 4.98 3.22 11.74
C GLU A 157 3.57 3.56 12.22
N HIS A 158 2.58 3.16 11.43
CA HIS A 158 1.17 3.27 11.73
C HIS A 158 0.49 1.92 11.53
N ALA A 159 -0.41 1.56 12.45
CA ALA A 159 -1.11 0.29 12.41
C ALA A 159 -2.52 0.43 11.83
N LEU A 160 -2.88 -0.48 10.93
CA LEU A 160 -4.26 -0.68 10.47
C LEU A 160 -4.48 -2.17 10.20
N ASP A 161 -5.46 -2.77 10.86
CA ASP A 161 -5.94 -4.10 10.47
C ASP A 161 -7.03 -3.98 9.41
N ILE A 162 -6.97 -4.86 8.42
CA ILE A 162 -7.90 -4.95 7.30
C ILE A 162 -8.78 -6.18 7.49
N ASP A 163 -10.09 -5.99 7.41
CA ASP A 163 -11.08 -7.05 7.44
C ASP A 163 -11.77 -7.15 6.09
N LEU A 164 -11.59 -8.27 5.39
CA LEU A 164 -12.31 -8.63 4.19
C LEU A 164 -13.72 -9.10 4.59
N ASN A 165 -14.70 -8.21 4.45
CA ASN A 165 -15.99 -8.31 5.12
C ASN A 165 -17.20 -8.36 4.20
N SER A 166 -16.97 -8.30 2.89
CA SER A 166 -17.98 -8.50 1.87
C SER A 166 -17.47 -9.45 0.80
N VAL A 167 -18.40 -10.18 0.19
CA VAL A 167 -18.18 -10.88 -1.09
C VAL A 167 -18.74 -9.98 -2.18
N LEU A 168 -18.02 -9.80 -3.28
CA LEU A 168 -18.57 -9.12 -4.44
C LEU A 168 -19.63 -10.00 -5.13
N PRO A 169 -20.85 -9.47 -5.36
CA PRO A 169 -22.00 -10.25 -5.83
C PRO A 169 -22.00 -10.55 -7.33
#